data_AF-A0AAW6AY79-F1
#
_entry.id   AF-A0AAW6AY79-F1
#
_cell.length_a   1.000
_cell.length_b   1.000
_cell.length_c   1.000
_cell.angle_alpha   90.00
_cell.angle_beta   90.00
_cell.angle_gamma   90.00
#
_symmetry.space_group_name_H-M   'P 1'
#
loop_
_entity.id
_entity.type
_entity.pdbx_description
1 polymer ?
#
loop_
_entity_poly.entity_id
_entity_poly.type
_entity_poly.pdbx_seq_one_letter_code
_entity_poly.pdbx_strand_id
1 'polypeptide(L)'
;MLYACIAALAAAAGGLILRSEYEKKHFVTDHYRISSKKIKGQKRDFVFLSDLHNNEFGVNNRLLIEEIDRIHPDAVLIGGDMMVSRGEADLRVTLSLVKELASRYPVYYANGNHEERMRRERTVYGGLYRKFTGELKKAGAFYLSDKSADFGTDIRITGCNMEEIYYRHRFTLPVLPENELERHCGRADQSRFQILLLHSPLFFNNCRHWGADLTLSGHFHGGTIRLPLLGGVMTPQYQFFLPWCAGRFDKEGKTMIVSRGLGTHSVNIRLNDRPQLIHITLEPE
;
A
#
# COMPACT_ATOMS: atom_id res chain seq x y z
N MET A 1 -14.51 -26.79 -37.64
CA MET A 1 -13.62 -25.66 -37.31
C MET A 1 -14.21 -24.72 -36.26
N LEU A 2 -15.40 -24.15 -36.45
CA LEU A 2 -16.00 -23.19 -35.50
C LEU A 2 -16.11 -23.73 -34.06
N TYR A 3 -16.63 -24.94 -33.87
CA TYR A 3 -16.73 -25.57 -32.55
C TYR A 3 -15.37 -25.81 -31.87
N ALA A 4 -14.34 -26.14 -32.66
CA ALA A 4 -12.99 -26.31 -32.14
C ALA A 4 -12.38 -24.97 -31.70
N CYS A 5 -12.60 -23.89 -32.46
CA CYS A 5 -12.17 -22.55 -32.09
C CYS A 5 -12.88 -22.06 -30.81
N ILE A 6 -14.20 -22.29 -30.70
CA ILE A 6 -14.97 -21.94 -29.51
C ILE A 6 -14.47 -22.72 -28.29
N ALA A 7 -14.24 -24.03 -28.44
CA ALA A 7 -13.71 -24.86 -27.37
C ALA A 7 -12.31 -24.40 -26.92
N ALA A 8 -11.43 -24.03 -27.87
CA ALA A 8 -10.10 -23.51 -27.57
C ALA A 8 -10.15 -22.17 -26.83
N LEU A 9 -11.02 -21.25 -27.23
CA LEU A 9 -11.21 -19.96 -26.55
C LEU A 9 -11.77 -20.15 -25.13
N ALA A 10 -12.73 -21.04 -24.96
CA ALA A 10 -13.29 -21.37 -23.65
C ALA A 10 -12.24 -21.98 -22.72
N ALA A 11 -11.41 -22.91 -23.23
CA ALA A 11 -10.32 -23.50 -22.48
C ALA A 11 -9.27 -22.44 -22.07
N ALA A 12 -8.90 -21.54 -22.97
CA ALA A 12 -7.96 -20.46 -22.68
C ALA A 12 -8.51 -19.50 -21.61
N ALA A 13 -9.77 -19.07 -21.74
CA ALA A 13 -10.44 -18.23 -20.74
C ALA A 13 -10.51 -18.92 -19.36
N GLY A 14 -10.86 -20.21 -19.34
CA GLY A 14 -10.85 -21.02 -18.12
C GLY A 14 -9.46 -21.08 -17.48
N GLY A 15 -8.41 -21.28 -18.28
CA GLY A 15 -7.02 -21.26 -17.81
C GLY A 15 -6.61 -19.92 -17.20
N LEU A 16 -7.00 -18.79 -17.80
CA LEU A 16 -6.74 -17.46 -17.25
C LEU A 16 -7.48 -17.22 -15.92
N ILE A 17 -8.72 -17.66 -15.80
CA ILE A 17 -9.49 -17.56 -14.55
C ILE A 17 -8.80 -18.37 -13.45
N LEU A 18 -8.46 -19.63 -13.71
CA LEU A 18 -7.76 -20.49 -12.75
C LEU A 18 -6.41 -19.90 -12.34
N ARG A 19 -5.65 -19.35 -13.29
CA ARG A 19 -4.41 -18.65 -13.01
C ARG A 19 -4.62 -17.43 -12.11
N SER A 20 -5.66 -16.65 -12.35
CA SER A 20 -5.99 -15.49 -11.54
C SER A 20 -6.38 -15.88 -10.11
N GLU A 21 -7.20 -16.92 -9.94
CA GLU A 21 -7.55 -17.45 -8.61
C GLU A 21 -6.31 -17.96 -7.86
N TYR A 22 -5.36 -18.57 -8.56
CA TYR A 22 -4.08 -18.95 -8.00
C TYR A 22 -3.26 -17.71 -7.58
N GLU A 23 -3.03 -16.77 -8.50
CA GLU A 23 -2.18 -15.61 -8.22
C GLU A 23 -2.68 -14.77 -7.06
N LYS A 24 -4.00 -14.55 -6.92
CA LYS A 24 -4.60 -13.81 -5.79
C LYS A 24 -4.26 -14.38 -4.40
N LYS A 25 -3.94 -15.67 -4.31
CA LYS A 25 -3.64 -16.37 -3.05
C LYS A 25 -2.14 -16.62 -2.83
N HIS A 26 -1.30 -16.26 -3.79
CA HIS A 26 0.14 -16.51 -3.73
C HIS A 26 0.87 -15.20 -3.91
N PHE A 27 1.16 -14.51 -2.81
CA PHE A 27 1.96 -13.29 -2.86
C PHE A 27 3.44 -13.59 -3.18
N VAL A 28 4.20 -12.56 -3.50
CA VAL A 28 5.66 -12.59 -3.63
C VAL A 28 6.27 -11.49 -2.77
N THR A 29 7.52 -11.68 -2.37
CA THR A 29 8.31 -10.69 -1.62
C THR A 29 9.31 -10.03 -2.55
N ASP A 30 9.19 -8.72 -2.74
CA ASP A 30 10.17 -7.94 -3.49
C ASP A 30 11.03 -7.11 -2.54
N HIS A 31 12.34 -7.09 -2.78
CA HIS A 31 13.31 -6.41 -1.92
C HIS A 31 13.89 -5.16 -2.58
N TYR A 32 13.82 -4.03 -1.90
CA TYR A 32 14.41 -2.76 -2.31
C TYR A 32 15.47 -2.31 -1.32
N ARG A 33 16.63 -1.89 -1.81
CA ARG A 33 17.71 -1.30 -0.99
C ARG A 33 17.83 0.19 -1.31
N ILE A 34 17.93 1.01 -0.26
CA ILE A 34 18.10 2.47 -0.36
C ILE A 34 19.22 2.88 0.60
N SER A 35 20.26 3.49 0.05
CA SER A 35 21.38 4.05 0.82
C SER A 35 21.19 5.56 0.99
N SER A 36 21.50 6.09 2.17
CA SER A 36 21.41 7.55 2.41
C SER A 36 22.31 8.00 3.55
N LYS A 37 22.97 9.15 3.36
CA LYS A 37 23.76 9.87 4.40
C LYS A 37 22.96 10.23 5.65
N LYS A 38 21.63 10.25 5.56
CA LYS A 38 20.74 10.53 6.71
C LYS A 38 20.57 9.32 7.63
N ILE A 39 20.85 8.12 7.15
CA ILE A 39 20.77 6.87 7.92
C ILE A 39 22.08 6.69 8.69
N LYS A 40 22.00 6.64 10.01
CA LYS A 40 23.15 6.64 10.93
C LYS A 40 23.31 5.29 11.62
N GLY A 41 24.48 4.67 11.64
CA GLY A 41 24.69 3.39 12.35
C GLY A 41 24.36 2.17 11.48
N GLN A 42 23.67 1.16 12.02
CA GLN A 42 23.42 -0.10 11.29
C GLN A 42 22.32 0.02 10.23
N LYS A 43 22.25 -0.92 9.28
CA LYS A 43 21.10 -1.01 8.37
C LYS A 43 19.79 -1.25 9.15
N ARG A 44 18.66 -0.80 8.59
CA ARG A 44 17.31 -1.09 9.09
C ARG A 44 16.50 -1.79 8.02
N ASP A 45 15.75 -2.79 8.43
CA ASP A 45 14.88 -3.57 7.56
C ASP A 45 13.41 -3.25 7.89
N PHE A 46 12.64 -2.81 6.91
CA PHE A 46 11.22 -2.52 7.03
C PHE A 46 10.43 -3.45 6.12
N VAL A 47 9.24 -3.82 6.57
CA VAL A 47 8.24 -4.44 5.70
C VAL A 47 7.13 -3.43 5.42
N PHE A 48 6.69 -3.34 4.16
CA PHE A 48 5.56 -2.52 3.74
C PHE A 48 4.40 -3.38 3.23
N LEU A 49 3.21 -3.14 3.79
CA LEU A 49 1.94 -3.76 3.44
C LEU A 49 0.98 -2.69 2.93
N SER A 50 0.21 -3.00 1.89
CA SER A 50 -0.83 -2.10 1.37
C SER A 50 -1.93 -2.90 0.69
N ASP A 51 -3.14 -2.34 0.65
CA ASP A 51 -4.26 -2.86 -0.14
C ASP A 51 -4.56 -4.32 0.15
N LEU A 52 -4.64 -4.73 1.42
CA LEU A 52 -5.03 -6.10 1.78
C LEU A 52 -6.49 -6.39 1.38
N HIS A 53 -7.38 -5.40 1.48
CA HIS A 53 -8.81 -5.53 1.14
C HIS A 53 -9.49 -6.79 1.72
N ASN A 54 -9.23 -7.08 3.00
CA ASN A 54 -9.73 -8.28 3.69
C ASN A 54 -9.27 -9.62 3.09
N ASN A 55 -8.25 -9.64 2.24
CA ASN A 55 -7.65 -10.88 1.75
C ASN A 55 -6.89 -11.60 2.88
N GLU A 56 -6.77 -12.92 2.76
CA GLU A 56 -6.03 -13.75 3.70
C GLU A 56 -5.10 -14.74 3.00
N PHE A 57 -3.84 -14.76 3.44
CA PHE A 57 -2.85 -15.74 3.01
C PHE A 57 -2.72 -16.86 4.05
N GLY A 58 -3.48 -17.92 3.82
CA GLY A 58 -3.73 -18.93 4.85
C GLY A 58 -4.66 -18.43 5.95
N VAL A 59 -5.05 -19.32 6.86
CA VAL A 59 -5.95 -18.98 7.97
C VAL A 59 -5.33 -17.87 8.83
N ASN A 60 -6.06 -16.79 9.07
CA ASN A 60 -5.60 -15.64 9.87
C ASN A 60 -4.30 -15.00 9.34
N ASN A 61 -4.08 -15.00 8.02
CA ASN A 61 -2.85 -14.49 7.38
C ASN A 61 -1.55 -15.16 7.83
N ARG A 62 -1.61 -16.41 8.32
CA ARG A 62 -0.43 -17.13 8.85
C ARG A 62 0.76 -17.13 7.89
N LEU A 63 0.53 -17.34 6.59
CA LEU A 63 1.63 -17.40 5.60
C LEU A 63 2.29 -16.03 5.40
N LEU A 64 1.51 -14.95 5.47
CA LEU A 64 2.05 -13.59 5.39
C LEU A 64 2.87 -13.27 6.63
N ILE A 65 2.38 -13.63 7.83
CA ILE A 65 3.10 -13.41 9.09
C ILE A 65 4.40 -14.22 9.13
N GLU A 66 4.38 -15.49 8.72
CA GLU A 66 5.59 -16.34 8.66
C GLU A 66 6.68 -15.74 7.76
N GLU A 67 6.30 -15.17 6.61
CA GLU A 67 7.24 -14.52 5.72
C GLU A 67 7.79 -13.21 6.31
N ILE A 68 6.95 -12.44 7.01
CA ILE A 68 7.39 -11.24 7.75
C ILE A 68 8.36 -11.64 8.87
N ASP A 69 8.05 -12.69 9.62
CA ASP A 69 8.93 -13.23 10.66
C ASP A 69 10.28 -13.70 10.09
N ARG A 70 10.27 -14.28 8.88
CA ARG A 70 11.49 -14.69 8.16
C ARG A 70 12.36 -13.50 7.75
N ILE A 71 11.74 -12.38 7.36
CA ILE A 71 12.44 -11.13 7.05
C ILE A 71 13.01 -10.51 8.33
N HIS A 72 12.31 -10.68 9.45
CA HIS A 72 12.65 -10.11 10.76
C HIS A 72 12.85 -8.58 10.70
N PRO A 73 11.83 -7.81 10.27
CA PRO A 73 11.96 -6.37 10.13
C PRO A 73 12.06 -5.66 11.48
N ASP A 74 12.71 -4.51 11.49
CA ASP A 74 12.74 -3.57 12.60
C ASP A 74 11.37 -2.90 12.82
N ALA A 75 10.58 -2.72 11.75
CA ALA A 75 9.19 -2.26 11.84
C ALA A 75 8.35 -2.66 10.61
N VAL A 76 7.04 -2.73 10.82
CA VAL A 76 6.04 -2.92 9.75
C VAL A 76 5.34 -1.61 9.46
N LEU A 77 5.29 -1.25 8.18
CA LEU A 77 4.66 -0.05 7.66
C LEU A 77 3.40 -0.46 6.89
N ILE A 78 2.25 0.12 7.21
CA ILE A 78 0.97 -0.15 6.54
C ILE A 78 0.49 1.10 5.83
N GLY A 79 0.37 1.01 4.51
CA GLY A 79 0.03 2.12 3.61
C GLY A 79 -1.45 2.45 3.50
N GLY A 80 -2.33 1.56 3.96
CA GLY A 80 -3.78 1.75 3.91
C GLY A 80 -4.52 0.72 3.05
N ASP A 81 -5.84 0.89 2.93
CA ASP A 81 -6.76 0.01 2.21
C ASP A 81 -6.69 -1.46 2.68
N MET A 82 -6.58 -1.66 4.00
CA MET A 82 -6.49 -3.01 4.54
C MET A 82 -7.85 -3.73 4.56
N MET A 83 -8.94 -2.96 4.61
CA MET A 83 -10.32 -3.45 4.53
C MET A 83 -11.07 -2.82 3.36
N VAL A 84 -12.16 -3.46 2.94
CA VAL A 84 -13.11 -2.89 1.99
C VAL A 84 -14.22 -2.17 2.75
N SER A 85 -14.39 -0.88 2.48
CA SER A 85 -15.54 -0.08 2.90
C SER A 85 -16.41 0.28 1.69
N ARG A 86 -17.55 -0.42 1.52
CA ARG A 86 -18.49 -0.18 0.41
C ARG A 86 -19.92 -0.48 0.88
N GLY A 87 -20.53 0.50 1.56
CA GLY A 87 -21.86 0.35 2.18
C GLY A 87 -21.80 -0.35 3.54
N GLU A 88 -20.88 -1.29 3.69
CA GLU A 88 -20.47 -1.91 4.95
C GLU A 88 -18.95 -2.05 5.00
N ALA A 89 -18.41 -2.41 6.17
CA ALA A 89 -17.00 -2.73 6.31
C ALA A 89 -16.79 -3.84 7.36
N ASP A 90 -16.08 -4.88 6.97
CA ASP A 90 -15.58 -5.91 7.88
C ASP A 90 -14.18 -5.52 8.36
N LEU A 91 -13.99 -5.44 9.68
CA LEU A 91 -12.71 -5.10 10.30
C LEU A 91 -11.95 -6.31 10.83
N ARG A 92 -12.54 -7.52 10.81
CA ARG A 92 -12.01 -8.70 11.51
C ARG A 92 -10.62 -9.08 11.01
N VAL A 93 -10.45 -9.23 9.69
CA VAL A 93 -9.18 -9.62 9.07
C VAL A 93 -8.09 -8.61 9.39
N THR A 94 -8.36 -7.32 9.13
CA THR A 94 -7.41 -6.23 9.40
C THR A 94 -7.02 -6.14 10.87
N LEU A 95 -8.00 -6.13 11.78
CA LEU A 95 -7.70 -6.00 13.20
C LEU A 95 -6.99 -7.23 13.75
N SER A 96 -7.31 -8.43 13.26
CA SER A 96 -6.59 -9.65 13.63
C SER A 96 -5.14 -9.59 13.19
N LEU A 97 -4.88 -9.23 11.93
CA LEU A 97 -3.52 -9.11 11.40
C LEU A 97 -2.71 -8.05 12.14
N VAL A 98 -3.27 -6.85 12.34
CA VAL A 98 -2.55 -5.76 13.03
C VAL A 98 -2.27 -6.13 14.49
N LYS A 99 -3.21 -6.78 15.20
CA LYS A 99 -2.97 -7.25 16.57
C LYS A 99 -1.82 -8.24 16.64
N GLU A 100 -1.78 -9.19 15.71
CA GLU A 100 -0.70 -10.19 15.65
C GLU A 100 0.65 -9.53 15.34
N LEU A 101 0.71 -8.65 14.33
CA LEU A 101 1.94 -7.95 13.96
C LEU A 101 2.44 -7.03 15.07
N ALA A 102 1.54 -6.27 15.72
CA ALA A 102 1.91 -5.34 16.78
C ALA A 102 2.39 -6.04 18.07
N SER A 103 2.09 -7.32 18.24
CA SER A 103 2.65 -8.14 19.32
C SER A 103 4.12 -8.53 19.09
N ARG A 104 4.62 -8.39 17.86
CA ARG A 104 5.95 -8.84 17.41
C ARG A 104 6.86 -7.68 17.00
N TYR A 105 6.28 -6.67 16.36
CA TYR A 105 6.99 -5.56 15.73
C TYR A 105 6.31 -4.22 16.00
N PRO A 106 7.05 -3.10 16.02
CA PRO A 106 6.47 -1.78 15.86
C PRO A 106 5.67 -1.69 14.55
N VAL A 107 4.39 -1.31 14.63
CA VAL A 107 3.52 -1.16 13.46
C VAL A 107 3.14 0.31 13.28
N TYR A 108 3.44 0.86 12.12
CA TYR A 108 3.03 2.21 11.72
C TYR A 108 1.93 2.12 10.67
N TYR A 109 0.77 2.70 10.94
CA TYR A 109 -0.44 2.52 10.12
C TYR A 109 -0.94 3.86 9.59
N ALA A 110 -0.93 4.03 8.26
CA ALA A 110 -1.56 5.15 7.56
C ALA A 110 -2.91 4.74 6.93
N ASN A 111 -3.75 5.72 6.60
CA ASN A 111 -5.03 5.46 5.94
C ASN A 111 -4.88 5.33 4.43
N GLY A 112 -5.70 4.46 3.86
CA GLY A 112 -6.05 4.48 2.44
C GLY A 112 -7.40 5.15 2.22
N ASN A 113 -7.91 5.06 1.00
CA ASN A 113 -9.21 5.61 0.65
C ASN A 113 -10.37 4.88 1.34
N HIS A 114 -10.22 3.61 1.72
CA HIS A 114 -11.27 2.87 2.43
C HIS A 114 -11.41 3.31 3.88
N GLU A 115 -10.30 3.51 4.60
CA GLU A 115 -10.31 4.09 5.93
C GLU A 115 -10.87 5.52 5.89
N GLU A 116 -10.44 6.34 4.91
CA GLU A 116 -10.95 7.71 4.75
C GLU A 116 -12.43 7.78 4.38
N ARG A 117 -12.92 6.86 3.54
CA ARG A 117 -14.36 6.73 3.26
C ARG A 117 -15.13 6.42 4.54
N MET A 118 -14.64 5.47 5.33
CA MET A 118 -15.25 5.12 6.62
C MET A 118 -15.25 6.31 7.59
N ARG A 119 -14.20 7.14 7.57
CA ARG A 119 -14.09 8.38 8.36
C ARG A 119 -15.12 9.44 7.95
N ARG A 120 -15.27 9.64 6.64
CA ARG A 120 -16.11 10.69 6.03
C ARG A 120 -17.60 10.36 6.08
N GLU A 121 -17.98 9.14 5.72
CA GLU A 121 -19.38 8.73 5.54
C GLU A 121 -20.01 8.19 6.85
N ARG A 122 -20.07 9.04 7.88
CA ARG A 122 -20.58 8.65 9.21
C ARG A 122 -22.03 8.17 9.20
N THR A 123 -22.85 8.60 8.25
CA THR A 123 -24.23 8.13 8.09
C THR A 123 -24.30 6.66 7.68
N VAL A 124 -23.28 6.17 6.97
CA VAL A 124 -23.19 4.78 6.49
C VAL A 124 -22.48 3.91 7.53
N TYR A 125 -21.32 4.37 8.02
CA TYR A 125 -20.45 3.54 8.87
C TYR A 125 -20.58 3.84 10.38
N GLY A 126 -21.38 4.83 10.77
CA GLY A 126 -21.60 5.20 12.17
C GLY A 126 -20.29 5.46 12.93
N GLY A 127 -20.13 4.77 14.07
CA GLY A 127 -18.94 4.83 14.91
C GLY A 127 -17.78 3.92 14.47
N LEU A 128 -17.90 3.22 13.34
CA LEU A 128 -16.98 2.13 12.98
C LEU A 128 -15.54 2.61 12.79
N TYR A 129 -15.31 3.78 12.18
CA TYR A 129 -13.97 4.36 12.07
C TYR A 129 -13.34 4.65 13.44
N ARG A 130 -14.13 5.15 14.39
CA ARG A 130 -13.65 5.38 15.77
C ARG A 130 -13.32 4.07 16.46
N LYS A 131 -14.15 3.04 16.28
CA LYS A 131 -13.88 1.69 16.80
C LYS A 131 -12.59 1.14 16.20
N PHE A 132 -12.44 1.20 14.88
CA PHE A 132 -11.27 0.77 14.15
C PHE A 132 -9.98 1.41 14.69
N THR A 133 -9.92 2.74 14.68
CA THR A 133 -8.74 3.48 15.16
C THR A 133 -8.47 3.28 16.65
N GLY A 134 -9.52 3.08 17.46
CA GLY A 134 -9.39 2.72 18.87
C GLY A 134 -8.74 1.34 19.06
N GLU A 135 -9.15 0.34 18.29
CA GLU A 135 -8.60 -1.01 18.35
C GLU A 135 -7.15 -1.08 17.83
N LEU A 136 -6.79 -0.31 16.79
CA LEU A 136 -5.40 -0.18 16.34
C LEU A 136 -4.49 0.35 17.46
N LYS A 137 -4.93 1.42 18.15
CA LYS A 137 -4.15 2.00 19.25
C LYS A 137 -4.05 1.06 20.45
N LYS A 138 -5.13 0.35 20.79
CA LYS A 138 -5.10 -0.67 21.85
C LYS A 138 -4.16 -1.83 21.52
N ALA A 139 -3.99 -2.15 20.24
CA ALA A 139 -3.03 -3.15 19.79
C ALA A 139 -1.57 -2.66 19.87
N GLY A 140 -1.33 -1.37 20.13
CA GLY A 140 0.01 -0.79 20.17
C GLY A 140 0.50 -0.21 18.84
N ALA A 141 -0.33 -0.16 17.80
CA ALA A 141 0.05 0.42 16.52
C ALA A 141 0.14 1.95 16.59
N PHE A 142 1.19 2.52 16.00
CA PHE A 142 1.35 3.95 15.74
C PHE A 142 0.42 4.35 14.60
N TYR A 143 -0.76 4.85 14.94
CA TYR A 143 -1.75 5.28 13.96
C TYR A 143 -1.49 6.70 13.43
N LEU A 144 -1.10 6.80 12.16
CA LEU A 144 -0.59 7.98 11.47
C LEU A 144 -1.61 8.62 10.52
N SER A 145 -2.72 9.12 11.06
CA SER A 145 -3.67 9.94 10.30
C SER A 145 -3.25 11.41 10.37
N ASP A 146 -2.58 11.92 9.33
CA ASP A 146 -1.99 13.27 9.27
C ASP A 146 -1.01 13.53 10.43
N LYS A 147 -0.19 12.51 10.73
CA LYS A 147 0.71 12.51 11.87
C LYS A 147 2.03 11.84 11.51
N SER A 148 3.05 12.22 12.26
CA SER A 148 4.36 11.58 12.22
C SER A 148 4.69 10.87 13.53
N ALA A 149 5.52 9.85 13.43
CA ALA A 149 6.18 9.21 14.56
C ALA A 149 7.64 8.95 14.19
N ASP A 150 8.52 8.99 15.19
CA ASP A 150 9.95 8.79 15.00
C ASP A 150 10.28 7.30 15.07
N PHE A 151 11.29 6.89 14.32
CA PHE A 151 11.91 5.58 14.41
C PHE A 151 13.41 5.78 14.65
N GLY A 152 13.87 5.47 15.86
CA GLY A 152 15.20 5.85 16.31
C GLY A 152 15.40 7.37 16.31
N THR A 153 16.63 7.83 16.07
CA THR A 153 16.99 9.25 16.11
C THR A 153 17.00 9.94 14.74
N ASP A 154 17.00 9.14 13.68
CA ASP A 154 17.37 9.56 12.33
C ASP A 154 16.29 9.30 11.28
N ILE A 155 15.22 8.56 11.60
CA ILE A 155 14.10 8.30 10.68
C ILE A 155 12.82 8.89 11.26
N ARG A 156 12.02 9.54 10.41
CA ARG A 156 10.66 9.99 10.74
C ARG A 156 9.68 9.43 9.73
N ILE A 157 8.63 8.79 10.24
CA ILE A 157 7.58 8.14 9.45
C ILE A 157 6.33 8.99 9.56
N THR A 158 5.78 9.41 8.42
CA THR A 158 4.60 10.28 8.35
C THR A 158 3.52 9.61 7.52
N GLY A 159 2.30 9.56 8.03
CA GLY A 159 1.12 9.17 7.26
C GLY A 159 0.29 10.40 6.90
N CYS A 160 -0.02 10.55 5.62
CA CYS A 160 -0.79 11.67 5.09
C CYS A 160 -2.12 11.16 4.52
N ASN A 161 -3.22 11.69 5.02
CA ASN A 161 -4.53 11.42 4.45
C ASN A 161 -4.69 12.20 3.15
N MET A 162 -5.50 11.67 2.24
CA MET A 162 -5.86 12.34 1.00
C MET A 162 -7.37 12.43 0.87
N GLU A 163 -7.82 13.54 0.31
CA GLU A 163 -9.22 13.72 -0.02
C GLU A 163 -9.71 12.73 -1.09
N GLU A 164 -11.00 12.42 -1.05
CA GLU A 164 -11.61 11.45 -1.95
C GLU A 164 -11.44 11.80 -3.43
N ILE A 165 -11.37 13.10 -3.75
CA ILE A 165 -11.16 13.55 -5.13
C ILE A 165 -9.98 12.82 -5.75
N TYR A 166 -8.85 12.72 -5.03
CA TYR A 166 -7.59 12.13 -5.48
C TYR A 166 -7.63 10.62 -5.78
N TYR A 167 -8.77 9.97 -5.57
CA TYR A 167 -8.99 8.54 -5.83
C TYR A 167 -10.11 8.26 -6.85
N ARG A 168 -10.85 9.28 -7.31
CA ARG A 168 -12.08 9.13 -8.13
C ARG A 168 -11.94 9.53 -9.60
N HIS A 169 -10.72 9.60 -10.13
CA HIS A 169 -10.50 10.12 -11.47
C HIS A 169 -10.40 9.05 -12.57
N ARG A 170 -11.16 9.24 -13.66
CA ARG A 170 -11.12 8.35 -14.84
C ARG A 170 -10.42 8.94 -16.06
N PHE A 171 -10.65 10.22 -16.34
CA PHE A 171 -10.22 10.88 -17.58
C PHE A 171 -9.21 12.02 -17.38
N THR A 172 -9.08 12.53 -16.15
CA THR A 172 -8.15 13.60 -15.80
C THR A 172 -7.25 13.14 -14.66
N LEU A 173 -6.06 13.69 -14.55
CA LEU A 173 -5.26 13.53 -13.34
C LEU A 173 -5.49 14.75 -12.44
N PRO A 174 -5.74 14.55 -11.14
CA PRO A 174 -5.81 15.66 -10.20
C PRO A 174 -4.47 16.37 -10.09
N VAL A 175 -4.54 17.65 -9.75
CA VAL A 175 -3.39 18.42 -9.29
C VAL A 175 -3.49 18.54 -7.77
N LEU A 176 -2.43 18.13 -7.08
CA LEU A 176 -2.28 18.38 -5.65
C LEU A 176 -1.61 19.75 -5.46
N PRO A 177 -2.22 20.69 -4.70
CA PRO A 177 -1.57 21.95 -4.36
C PRO A 177 -0.20 21.71 -3.69
N GLU A 178 0.79 22.56 -3.96
CA GLU A 178 2.16 22.35 -3.47
C GLU A 178 2.24 22.32 -1.93
N ASN A 179 1.42 23.13 -1.26
CA ASN A 179 1.38 23.21 0.20
C ASN A 179 0.46 22.18 0.86
N GLU A 180 -0.21 21.30 0.12
CA GLU A 180 -1.22 20.39 0.69
C GLU A 180 -0.61 19.43 1.71
N LEU A 181 0.54 18.84 1.39
CA LEU A 181 1.24 17.95 2.31
C LEU A 181 1.74 18.69 3.56
N GLU A 182 2.17 19.95 3.43
CA GLU A 182 2.56 20.79 4.57
C GLU A 182 1.35 21.17 5.43
N ARG A 183 0.18 21.43 4.82
CA ARG A 183 -1.07 21.71 5.54
C ARG A 183 -1.53 20.51 6.38
N HIS A 184 -1.38 19.31 5.85
CA HIS A 184 -1.77 18.07 6.54
C HIS A 184 -0.73 17.64 7.58
N CYS A 185 0.54 17.57 7.19
CA CYS A 185 1.58 16.91 7.98
C CYS A 185 2.57 17.86 8.65
N GLY A 186 2.46 19.17 8.41
CA GLY A 186 3.49 20.15 8.77
C GLY A 186 4.73 20.06 7.87
N ARG A 187 5.78 20.80 8.21
CA ARG A 187 7.04 20.78 7.45
C ARG A 187 7.84 19.51 7.73
N ALA A 188 8.43 18.95 6.68
CA ALA A 188 9.36 17.84 6.82
C ALA A 188 10.64 18.27 7.55
N ASP A 189 11.08 17.45 8.51
CA ASP A 189 12.35 17.65 9.21
C ASP A 189 13.52 17.19 8.34
N GLN A 190 14.23 18.14 7.75
CA GLN A 190 15.33 17.86 6.82
C GLN A 190 16.54 17.18 7.48
N SER A 191 16.64 17.20 8.82
CA SER A 191 17.72 16.54 9.56
C SER A 191 17.55 15.03 9.70
N ARG A 192 16.35 14.52 9.40
CA ARG A 192 15.98 13.10 9.46
C ARG A 192 15.64 12.57 8.08
N PHE A 193 15.79 11.26 7.89
CA PHE A 193 15.28 10.54 6.74
C PHE A 193 13.76 10.44 6.82
N GLN A 194 13.08 11.03 5.84
CA GLN A 194 11.62 11.16 5.81
C GLN A 194 11.00 10.01 5.03
N ILE A 195 10.30 9.10 5.72
CA ILE A 195 9.43 8.09 5.11
C ILE A 195 8.00 8.65 5.11
N LEU A 196 7.41 8.81 3.92
CA LEU A 196 6.03 9.23 3.73
C LEU A 196 5.17 8.06 3.28
N LEU A 197 4.16 7.73 4.07
CA LEU A 197 3.09 6.82 3.71
C LEU A 197 1.97 7.66 3.08
N LEU A 198 1.89 7.61 1.75
CA LEU A 198 0.86 8.30 0.98
C LEU A 198 0.23 7.28 0.04
N HIS A 199 -1.02 6.90 0.30
CA HIS A 199 -1.65 5.79 -0.41
C HIS A 199 -1.74 6.00 -1.93
N SER A 200 -1.86 7.25 -2.40
CA SER A 200 -1.94 7.58 -3.83
C SER A 200 -0.56 7.73 -4.49
N PRO A 201 -0.24 6.98 -5.56
CA PRO A 201 1.05 7.05 -6.25
C PRO A 201 1.17 8.23 -7.24
N LEU A 202 0.14 9.06 -7.35
CA LEU A 202 0.07 10.14 -8.35
C LEU A 202 1.01 11.31 -8.08
N PHE A 203 1.39 11.53 -6.81
CA PHE A 203 1.92 12.82 -6.35
C PHE A 203 3.40 12.78 -5.97
N PHE A 204 4.20 11.97 -6.68
CA PHE A 204 5.62 11.82 -6.33
C PHE A 204 6.36 13.16 -6.30
N ASN A 205 6.12 14.06 -7.26
CA ASN A 205 6.74 15.40 -7.26
C ASN A 205 6.36 16.19 -6.00
N ASN A 206 5.08 16.20 -5.59
CA ASN A 206 4.66 16.88 -4.37
C ASN A 206 5.31 16.28 -3.12
N CYS A 207 5.33 14.94 -3.00
CA CYS A 207 5.95 14.23 -1.87
C CYS A 207 7.42 14.63 -1.71
N ARG A 208 8.10 14.68 -2.85
CA ARG A 208 9.51 14.99 -2.96
C ARG A 208 9.82 16.45 -2.62
N HIS A 209 9.03 17.38 -3.13
CA HIS A 209 9.14 18.81 -2.81
C HIS A 209 8.82 19.09 -1.34
N TRP A 210 7.85 18.36 -0.76
CA TRP A 210 7.56 18.43 0.68
C TRP A 210 8.76 17.97 1.53
N GLY A 211 9.54 16.99 1.03
CA GLY A 211 10.82 16.59 1.62
C GLY A 211 11.02 15.09 1.77
N ALA A 212 10.05 14.26 1.37
CA ALA A 212 10.08 12.81 1.56
C ALA A 212 11.28 12.16 0.85
N ASP A 213 12.17 11.54 1.62
CA ASP A 213 13.30 10.73 1.13
C ASP A 213 12.83 9.41 0.52
N LEU A 214 11.79 8.82 1.11
CA LEU A 214 11.11 7.64 0.62
C LEU A 214 9.60 7.85 0.70
N THR A 215 8.90 7.69 -0.42
CA THR A 215 7.43 7.63 -0.46
C THR A 215 6.99 6.19 -0.69
N LEU A 216 6.08 5.68 0.13
CA LEU A 216 5.47 4.36 -0.01
C LEU A 216 3.99 4.53 -0.33
N SER A 217 3.57 3.95 -1.46
CA SER A 217 2.22 4.10 -2.01
C SER A 217 1.63 2.76 -2.42
N GLY A 218 0.31 2.72 -2.54
CA GLY A 218 -0.46 1.56 -2.97
C GLY A 218 -1.49 1.94 -4.02
N HIS A 219 -2.74 1.52 -3.81
CA HIS A 219 -3.95 1.98 -4.50
C HIS A 219 -4.15 1.50 -5.95
N PHE A 220 -3.10 1.37 -6.75
CA PHE A 220 -3.23 0.98 -8.18
C PHE A 220 -3.21 -0.52 -8.43
N HIS A 221 -2.97 -1.32 -7.39
CA HIS A 221 -3.00 -2.78 -7.46
C HIS A 221 -2.17 -3.35 -8.62
N GLY A 222 -1.01 -2.77 -8.94
CA GLY A 222 -0.16 -3.27 -10.02
C GLY A 222 -0.73 -3.11 -11.44
N GLY A 223 -1.94 -2.57 -11.58
CA GLY A 223 -2.69 -2.50 -12.83
C GLY A 223 -3.54 -3.73 -13.13
N THR A 224 -3.81 -4.61 -12.14
CA THR A 224 -4.69 -5.80 -12.21
C THR A 224 -4.17 -6.92 -13.12
N ILE A 225 -3.79 -6.58 -14.35
CA ILE A 225 -3.13 -7.43 -15.33
C ILE A 225 -1.81 -6.76 -15.64
N ARG A 226 -0.72 -7.51 -15.59
CA ARG A 226 0.60 -7.00 -16.00
C ARG A 226 1.06 -7.71 -17.26
N LEU A 227 1.42 -6.93 -18.25
CA LEU A 227 2.02 -7.43 -19.48
C LEU A 227 3.54 -7.30 -19.37
N PRO A 228 4.31 -8.29 -19.85
CA PRO A 228 5.75 -8.13 -20.01
C PRO A 228 6.05 -6.84 -20.78
N LEU A 229 7.02 -6.07 -20.29
CA LEU A 229 7.49 -4.78 -20.85
C LEU A 229 6.50 -3.60 -20.77
N LEU A 230 5.20 -3.82 -20.97
CA LEU A 230 4.18 -2.75 -20.96
C LEU A 230 3.68 -2.39 -19.56
N GLY A 231 3.92 -3.24 -18.56
CA GLY A 231 3.52 -2.97 -17.18
C GLY A 231 2.03 -3.21 -16.93
N GLY A 232 1.45 -2.42 -16.01
CA GLY A 232 0.06 -2.56 -15.58
C GLY A 232 -0.93 -2.11 -16.64
N VAL A 233 -1.94 -2.93 -16.91
CA VAL A 233 -2.94 -2.67 -17.95
C VAL A 233 -3.97 -1.66 -17.47
N MET A 234 -4.51 -1.81 -16.25
CA MET A 234 -5.68 -1.03 -15.81
C MET A 234 -5.75 -0.85 -14.29
N THR A 235 -5.85 0.41 -13.85
CA THR A 235 -6.09 0.74 -12.42
C THR A 235 -7.55 0.48 -12.00
N PRO A 236 -7.87 0.49 -10.69
CA PRO A 236 -9.26 0.41 -10.22
C PRO A 236 -10.18 1.51 -10.77
N GLN A 237 -9.60 2.63 -11.22
CA GLN A 237 -10.31 3.75 -11.85
C GLN A 237 -10.48 3.58 -13.37
N TYR A 238 -10.11 2.45 -13.95
CA TYR A 238 -10.14 2.20 -15.40
C TYR A 238 -9.21 3.13 -16.19
N GLN A 239 -8.10 3.55 -15.59
CA GLN A 239 -7.03 4.25 -16.29
C GLN A 239 -6.06 3.20 -16.85
N PHE A 240 -5.73 3.31 -18.14
CA PHE A 240 -4.95 2.30 -18.83
C PHE A 240 -3.49 2.69 -18.96
N PHE A 241 -2.60 1.72 -18.79
CA PHE A 241 -1.15 1.84 -19.03
C PHE A 241 -0.45 2.99 -18.28
N LEU A 242 -0.93 3.33 -17.08
CA LEU A 242 -0.22 4.31 -16.24
C LEU A 242 1.15 3.74 -15.82
N PRO A 243 2.24 4.50 -15.97
CA PRO A 243 3.58 3.96 -15.75
C PRO A 243 3.92 3.75 -14.26
N TRP A 244 3.15 4.37 -13.34
CA TRP A 244 3.35 4.29 -11.88
C TRP A 244 2.38 3.33 -11.18
N CYS A 245 1.99 2.23 -11.84
CA CYS A 245 1.11 1.21 -11.23
C CYS A 245 1.79 0.30 -10.21
N ALA A 246 3.11 0.11 -10.30
CA ALA A 246 3.93 -0.59 -9.31
C ALA A 246 5.42 -0.41 -9.62
N GLY A 247 6.27 -0.57 -8.60
CA GLY A 247 7.72 -0.59 -8.74
C GLY A 247 8.39 0.61 -8.07
N ARG A 248 9.66 0.81 -8.41
CA ARG A 248 10.52 1.88 -7.86
C ARG A 248 10.65 3.02 -8.86
N PHE A 249 10.50 4.25 -8.36
CA PHE A 249 10.64 5.48 -9.13
C PHE A 249 11.62 6.39 -8.40
N ASP A 250 12.73 6.70 -9.05
CA ASP A 250 13.73 7.63 -8.51
C ASP A 250 13.72 8.92 -9.33
N LYS A 251 13.87 10.03 -8.63
CA LYS A 251 14.16 11.35 -9.20
C LYS A 251 15.14 12.04 -8.24
N GLU A 252 15.91 13.04 -8.64
CA GLU A 252 16.79 13.95 -7.83
C GLU A 252 17.35 13.42 -6.46
N GLY A 253 17.70 12.14 -6.31
CA GLY A 253 18.13 11.53 -5.04
C GLY A 253 17.05 11.16 -4.00
N LYS A 254 15.78 10.95 -4.39
CA LYS A 254 14.71 10.44 -3.51
C LYS A 254 13.87 9.41 -4.25
N THR A 255 13.14 8.58 -3.52
CA THR A 255 12.53 7.37 -4.10
C THR A 255 11.04 7.29 -3.76
N MET A 256 10.23 6.81 -4.71
CA MET A 256 8.88 6.32 -4.46
C MET A 256 8.83 4.82 -4.78
N ILE A 257 8.22 4.04 -3.90
CA ILE A 257 7.92 2.62 -4.15
C ILE A 257 6.40 2.47 -4.14
N VAL A 258 5.87 1.96 -5.25
CA VAL A 258 4.44 1.69 -5.42
C VAL A 258 4.19 0.19 -5.33
N SER A 259 3.40 -0.21 -4.34
CA SER A 259 3.00 -1.59 -4.11
C SER A 259 1.98 -2.06 -5.14
N ARG A 260 2.08 -3.34 -5.53
CA ARG A 260 1.02 -4.05 -6.25
C ARG A 260 -0.18 -4.39 -5.35
N GLY A 261 -0.07 -4.16 -4.05
CA GLY A 261 -1.10 -4.48 -3.07
C GLY A 261 -1.15 -5.97 -2.71
N LEU A 262 -1.74 -6.29 -1.57
CA LEU A 262 -1.88 -7.65 -1.04
C LEU A 262 -3.22 -8.33 -1.43
N GLY A 263 -4.19 -7.55 -1.88
CA GLY A 263 -5.52 -8.02 -2.23
C GLY A 263 -6.10 -7.27 -3.43
N THR A 264 -7.39 -7.49 -3.67
CA THR A 264 -8.16 -6.83 -4.73
C THR A 264 -9.60 -6.65 -4.25
N HIS A 265 -10.29 -5.65 -4.80
CA HIS A 265 -11.68 -5.37 -4.45
C HIS A 265 -12.55 -5.06 -5.68
N SER A 266 -12.26 -3.99 -6.44
CA SER A 266 -13.12 -3.50 -7.54
C SER A 266 -13.06 -4.38 -8.78
N VAL A 267 -11.85 -4.80 -9.18
CA VAL A 267 -11.62 -5.71 -10.30
C VAL A 267 -10.91 -6.93 -9.75
N ASN A 268 -11.69 -7.97 -9.41
CA ASN A 268 -11.22 -9.14 -8.67
C ASN A 268 -10.47 -10.16 -9.55
N ILE A 269 -9.53 -9.68 -10.35
CA ILE A 269 -8.67 -10.45 -11.27
C ILE A 269 -7.22 -10.08 -10.98
N ARG A 270 -6.30 -11.04 -11.06
CA ARG A 270 -4.84 -10.79 -11.11
C ARG A 270 -4.20 -11.66 -12.18
N LEU A 271 -3.44 -11.10 -13.12
CA LEU A 271 -2.73 -11.89 -14.15
C LEU A 271 -1.31 -11.35 -14.37
N ASN A 272 -0.31 -12.19 -14.13
CA ASN A 272 1.10 -11.80 -13.98
C ASN A 272 1.30 -10.67 -12.94
N ASP A 273 0.37 -10.53 -12.00
CA ASP A 273 0.31 -9.44 -11.05
C ASP A 273 0.04 -9.98 -9.67
N ARG A 274 0.91 -10.89 -9.22
CA ARG A 274 0.81 -11.51 -7.90
C ARG A 274 0.79 -10.41 -6.82
N PRO A 275 0.03 -10.60 -5.73
CA PRO A 275 0.10 -9.73 -4.57
C PRO A 275 1.54 -9.58 -4.06
N GLN A 276 1.85 -8.46 -3.43
CA GLN A 276 3.24 -8.10 -3.13
C GLN A 276 3.41 -7.71 -1.66
N LEU A 277 4.32 -8.42 -1.00
CA LEU A 277 4.99 -7.99 0.22
C LEU A 277 6.24 -7.22 -0.17
N ILE A 278 6.45 -6.04 0.41
CA ILE A 278 7.65 -5.24 0.13
C ILE A 278 8.59 -5.31 1.33
N HIS A 279 9.83 -5.71 1.09
CA HIS A 279 10.93 -5.60 2.02
C HIS A 279 11.81 -4.42 1.60
N ILE A 280 12.12 -3.53 2.52
CA ILE A 280 12.98 -2.35 2.29
C ILE A 280 14.15 -2.42 3.26
N THR A 281 15.37 -2.41 2.75
CA THR A 281 16.57 -2.15 3.57
C THR A 281 16.98 -0.69 3.39
N LEU A 282 17.04 0.04 4.49
CA LEU A 282 17.67 1.36 4.58
C LEU A 282 19.07 1.21 5.17
N GLU A 283 20.08 1.71 4.48
CA GLU A 283 21.48 1.60 4.92
C GLU A 283 22.21 2.95 4.81
N PRO A 284 23.27 3.16 5.62
CA PRO A 284 24.15 4.31 5.43
C PRO A 284 24.80 4.30 4.05
N GLU A 285 25.08 5.49 3.51
CA GLU A 285 25.95 5.67 2.33
C GLU A 285 27.43 5.65 2.72
#